data_AF-A0A0D0GEH3-F1
#
_entry.id   AF-A0A0D0GEH3-F1
#
_cell.length_a   1.000
_cell.length_b   1.000
_cell.length_c   1.000
_cell.angle_alpha   90.00
_cell.angle_beta   90.00
_cell.angle_gamma   90.00
#
_symmetry.space_group_name_H-M   'P 1'
#
loop_
_entity.id
_entity.type
_entity.pdbx_description
1 polymer ?
#
loop_
_entity_poly.entity_id
_entity_poly.type
_entity_poly.pdbx_seq_one_letter_code
_entity_poly.pdbx_strand_id
1 'polypeptide(L)'
;MAPHQSDAIDAPADVKSYSIDHDWDMLSGDDMGNNIGFKTNTKSGSAGLSHKNMTFVNEVRAFISSFQGSNGDNSKLISNFIKQMSAYGINVTVN
;
A
#
# COMPACT_ATOMS: atom_id res chain seq x y z
N MET A 1 -1.81 4.03 -4.27
CA MET A 1 -2.72 4.79 -3.38
C MET A 1 -3.58 5.73 -4.22
N ALA A 2 -4.63 5.19 -4.82
CA ALA A 2 -5.64 5.98 -5.51
C ALA A 2 -6.97 5.78 -4.77
N PRO A 3 -7.85 6.80 -4.68
CA PRO A 3 -9.25 6.54 -4.39
C PRO A 3 -9.74 5.56 -5.47
N HIS A 4 -10.45 4.51 -5.05
CA HIS A 4 -11.11 3.53 -5.89
C HIS A 4 -11.48 4.09 -7.28
N GLN A 5 -10.65 3.74 -8.27
CA GLN A 5 -10.93 3.89 -9.69
C GLN A 5 -10.58 2.55 -10.33
N SER A 6 -11.38 1.52 -10.03
CA SER A 6 -11.33 0.25 -10.76
C SER A 6 -11.33 0.55 -12.26
N ASP A 7 -10.38 -0.05 -12.99
CA ASP A 7 -10.21 0.02 -14.45
C ASP A 7 -9.88 1.38 -15.09
N ALA A 8 -9.49 2.41 -14.32
CA ALA A 8 -9.21 3.73 -14.91
C ALA A 8 -7.73 4.07 -15.12
N ILE A 9 -6.81 3.33 -14.49
CA ILE A 9 -5.38 3.64 -14.52
C ILE A 9 -4.58 2.36 -14.74
N ASP A 10 -4.07 2.19 -15.96
CA ASP A 10 -3.06 1.19 -16.24
C ASP A 10 -1.72 1.62 -15.63
N ALA A 11 -0.97 0.66 -15.10
CA ALA A 11 0.43 0.86 -14.79
C ALA A 11 1.19 1.31 -16.05
N PRO A 12 2.02 2.37 -15.99
CA PRO A 12 2.84 2.73 -17.13
C PRO A 12 3.73 1.55 -17.53
N ALA A 13 3.77 1.24 -18.83
CA ALA A 13 4.61 0.17 -19.35
C ALA A 13 6.08 0.36 -18.90
N ASP A 14 6.72 -0.75 -18.52
CA ASP A 14 8.11 -0.82 -18.04
C ASP A 14 8.42 -0.05 -16.74
N VAL A 15 7.41 0.41 -16.01
CA VAL A 15 7.57 1.00 -14.68
C VAL A 15 7.09 0.01 -13.61
N LYS A 16 7.92 -0.20 -12.58
CA LYS A 16 7.49 -0.94 -11.39
C LYS A 16 6.42 -0.14 -10.66
N SER A 17 5.20 -0.66 -10.65
CA SER A 17 4.06 -0.06 -9.96
C SER A 17 3.75 -0.80 -8.67
N TYR A 18 3.31 -0.05 -7.65
CA TYR A 18 3.04 -0.54 -6.30
C TYR A 18 1.68 -0.03 -5.82
N SER A 19 0.91 -0.90 -5.17
CA SER A 19 -0.36 -0.57 -4.52
C SER A 19 -0.24 -0.73 -3.00
N ILE A 20 -1.02 0.07 -2.27
CA ILE A 20 -1.20 -0.09 -0.83
C ILE A 20 -2.70 -0.02 -0.60
N ASP A 21 -3.27 -1.13 -0.14
CA ASP A 21 -4.70 -1.37 0.02
C ASP A 21 -5.02 -1.65 1.49
N HIS A 22 -6.26 -1.40 1.90
CA HIS A 22 -6.70 -1.50 3.30
C HIS A 22 -7.72 -2.64 3.46
N ASP A 23 -7.58 -3.48 4.49
CA ASP A 23 -8.52 -4.59 4.75
C ASP A 23 -9.99 -4.15 4.88
N TRP A 24 -10.22 -2.89 5.28
CA TRP A 24 -11.54 -2.31 5.47
C TRP A 24 -12.03 -1.47 4.28
N ASP A 25 -11.22 -1.34 3.24
CA ASP A 25 -11.64 -0.78 1.96
C ASP A 25 -11.97 -1.93 1.00
N MET A 26 -13.12 -2.57 1.23
CA MET A 26 -13.60 -3.70 0.44
C MET A 26 -13.82 -3.34 -1.04
N LEU A 27 -13.87 -2.04 -1.37
CA LEU A 27 -14.02 -1.56 -2.73
C LEU A 27 -12.66 -1.27 -3.38
N SER A 28 -11.55 -1.08 -2.64
CA SER A 28 -10.23 -0.79 -3.23
C SER A 28 -9.54 -2.03 -3.83
N GLY A 29 -10.25 -2.78 -4.68
CA GLY A 29 -9.77 -4.01 -5.31
C GLY A 29 -8.32 -3.95 -5.80
N ASP A 30 -7.65 -5.11 -5.77
CA ASP A 30 -6.25 -5.36 -6.20
C ASP A 30 -6.08 -5.26 -7.73
N ASP A 31 -6.83 -4.36 -8.38
CA ASP A 31 -7.05 -4.29 -9.82
C ASP A 31 -6.04 -3.39 -10.54
N MET A 32 -4.93 -3.02 -9.89
CA MET A 32 -3.90 -2.20 -10.54
C MET A 32 -2.99 -3.00 -11.48
N GLY A 33 -3.20 -4.32 -11.66
CA GLY A 33 -2.31 -5.17 -12.47
C GLY A 33 -0.82 -5.07 -12.06
N ASN A 34 -0.58 -4.64 -10.82
CA ASN A 34 0.74 -4.27 -10.31
C ASN A 34 1.59 -5.51 -10.02
N ASN A 35 2.91 -5.34 -10.12
CA ASN A 35 3.85 -6.43 -9.80
C ASN A 35 3.95 -6.72 -8.28
N ILE A 36 3.59 -5.77 -7.40
CA ILE A 36 3.63 -5.94 -5.94
C ILE A 36 2.52 -5.12 -5.27
N GLY A 37 1.60 -5.80 -4.57
CA GLY A 37 0.55 -5.18 -3.76
C GLY A 37 0.84 -5.30 -2.26
N PHE A 38 0.59 -4.24 -1.49
CA PHE A 38 0.70 -4.25 -0.02
C PHE A 38 -0.67 -4.07 0.61
N LYS A 39 -1.13 -5.05 1.38
CA LYS A 39 -2.39 -4.96 2.13
C LYS A 39 -2.13 -4.69 3.60
N THR A 40 -2.65 -3.60 4.16
CA THR A 40 -2.53 -3.28 5.59
C THR A 40 -3.83 -3.53 6.35
N ASN A 41 -3.69 -4.03 7.59
CA ASN A 41 -4.83 -4.36 8.45
C ASN A 41 -5.42 -3.16 9.20
N THR A 42 -5.14 -1.95 8.74
CA THR A 42 -5.55 -0.72 9.40
C THR A 42 -7.07 -0.62 9.35
N LYS A 43 -7.67 -0.44 10.53
CA LYS A 43 -9.11 -0.20 10.62
C LYS A 43 -9.38 1.10 9.88
N SER A 44 -10.23 1.06 8.88
CA SER A 44 -10.91 2.28 8.48
C SER A 44 -11.69 2.79 9.70
N GLY A 45 -11.95 4.09 9.77
CA GLY A 45 -13.11 4.53 10.54
C GLY A 45 -14.36 3.77 10.08
N SER A 46 -15.45 3.83 10.87
CA SER A 46 -16.78 3.26 10.58
C SER A 46 -17.14 3.13 9.09
N ALA A 47 -17.90 2.11 8.69
CA ALA A 47 -18.36 1.90 7.31
C ALA A 47 -18.75 3.22 6.60
N GLY A 48 -18.16 3.49 5.43
CA GLY A 48 -18.26 4.78 4.73
C GLY A 48 -17.13 5.77 5.06
N LEU A 49 -16.22 5.41 5.96
CA LEU A 49 -14.99 6.14 6.28
C LEU A 49 -13.73 5.36 5.87
N SER A 50 -13.83 4.42 4.93
CA SER A 50 -12.69 3.71 4.32
C SER A 50 -11.58 4.66 3.87
N HIS A 51 -11.94 5.89 3.47
CA HIS A 51 -11.00 6.96 3.10
C HIS A 51 -10.46 7.81 4.27
N LYS A 52 -10.99 7.69 5.49
CA LYS A 52 -10.41 8.30 6.72
C LYS A 52 -9.48 7.29 7.38
N ASN A 53 -8.36 7.05 6.71
CA ASN A 53 -7.30 6.23 7.24
C ASN A 53 -6.40 7.08 8.17
N MET A 54 -6.44 6.78 9.47
CA MET A 54 -5.63 7.46 10.49
C MET A 54 -4.11 7.22 10.35
N THR A 55 -3.72 6.18 9.61
CA THR A 55 -2.34 5.74 9.42
C THR A 55 -1.80 6.06 8.03
N PHE A 56 -2.59 6.68 7.16
CA PHE A 56 -2.20 7.03 5.78
C PHE A 56 -0.85 7.75 5.71
N VAL A 57 -0.64 8.76 6.56
CA VAL A 57 0.62 9.51 6.60
C VAL A 57 1.80 8.61 6.99
N ASN A 58 1.59 7.66 7.90
CA ASN A 58 2.63 6.72 8.31
C ASN A 58 2.94 5.71 7.19
N GLU A 59 1.91 5.20 6.51
CA GLU A 59 2.04 4.29 5.35
C GLU A 59 2.82 4.94 4.22
N VAL A 60 2.50 6.18 3.85
CA VAL A 60 3.21 6.95 2.82
C VAL A 60 4.67 7.16 3.19
N ARG A 61 4.93 7.63 4.42
CA ARG A 61 6.29 7.88 4.88
C ARG A 61 7.12 6.60 4.92
N ALA A 62 6.55 5.52 5.45
CA ALA A 62 7.21 4.22 5.50
C ALA A 62 7.53 3.68 4.11
N PHE A 63 6.59 3.81 3.16
CA PHE A 63 6.78 3.36 1.79
C PHE A 63 7.87 4.16 1.08
N ILE A 64 7.82 5.50 1.12
CA ILE A 64 8.83 6.37 0.49
C ILE A 64 10.22 6.08 1.06
N SER A 65 10.34 5.98 2.39
CA SER A 65 11.58 5.66 3.08
C SER A 65 12.13 4.29 2.63
N SER A 66 11.27 3.28 2.55
CA SER A 66 11.65 1.93 2.12
C SER A 66 12.03 1.89 0.64
N PHE A 67 11.34 2.63 -0.22
CA PHE A 67 11.62 2.75 -1.63
C PHE A 67 12.98 3.40 -1.89
N GLN A 68 13.24 4.54 -1.25
CA GLN A 68 14.54 5.22 -1.33
C GLN A 68 15.69 4.34 -0.82
N GLY A 69 15.48 3.63 0.30
CA GLY A 69 16.48 2.72 0.88
C GLY A 69 16.67 1.41 0.11
N SER A 70 15.72 1.03 -0.76
CA SER A 70 15.79 -0.21 -1.53
C SER A 70 16.74 -0.16 -2.72
N ASN A 71 16.97 1.05 -3.27
CA ASN A 71 17.70 1.26 -4.51
C ASN A 71 17.25 0.32 -5.66
N GLY A 72 15.93 0.09 -5.76
CA GLY A 72 15.32 -0.75 -6.81
C GLY A 72 15.22 -2.26 -6.48
N ASP A 73 15.73 -2.70 -5.33
CA ASP A 73 15.61 -4.09 -4.84
C ASP A 73 14.25 -4.32 -4.16
N ASN A 74 13.41 -5.12 -4.79
CA ASN A 74 12.05 -5.39 -4.32
C ASN A 74 12.03 -6.10 -2.96
N SER A 75 12.96 -7.01 -2.70
CA SER A 75 13.02 -7.75 -1.42
C SER A 75 13.41 -6.82 -0.27
N LYS A 76 14.31 -5.87 -0.52
CA LYS A 76 14.63 -4.80 0.46
C LYS A 76 13.47 -3.83 0.66
N LEU A 77 12.79 -3.43 -0.41
CA LEU A 77 11.60 -2.59 -0.31
C LEU A 77 10.55 -3.27 0.59
N ILE A 78 10.20 -4.52 0.29
CA ILE A 78 9.18 -5.29 1.00
C ILE A 78 9.57 -5.44 2.49
N SER A 79 10.78 -5.93 2.76
CA SER A 79 11.24 -6.17 4.14
C SER A 79 11.32 -4.88 4.97
N ASN A 80 11.84 -3.79 4.39
CA ASN A 80 11.90 -2.50 5.08
C ASN A 80 10.51 -1.92 5.34
N PHE A 81 9.59 -2.06 4.39
CA PHE A 81 8.23 -1.57 4.54
C PHE A 81 7.50 -2.34 5.65
N ILE A 82 7.53 -3.68 5.63
CA ILE A 82 6.95 -4.53 6.68
C ILE A 82 7.53 -4.15 8.06
N LYS A 83 8.85 -3.94 8.15
CA LYS A 83 9.50 -3.56 9.41
C LYS A 83 9.02 -2.21 9.95
N GLN A 84 8.90 -1.20 9.09
CA GLN A 84 8.42 0.13 9.50
C GLN A 84 6.95 0.09 9.91
N MET A 85 6.11 -0.63 9.16
CA MET A 85 4.70 -0.78 9.47
C MET A 85 4.47 -1.52 10.80
N SER A 86 5.28 -2.55 11.09
CA SER A 86 5.28 -3.24 12.37
C SER A 86 5.61 -2.31 13.55
N ALA A 87 6.52 -1.34 13.37
CA ALA A 87 6.83 -0.33 14.39
C ALA A 87 5.64 0.61 14.68
N TYR A 88 4.69 0.73 13.76
CA TYR A 88 3.42 1.43 13.94
C TYR A 88 2.28 0.53 14.44
N GLY A 89 2.54 -0.75 14.71
CA GLY A 89 1.53 -1.73 15.11
C GLY A 89 0.61 -2.18 13.97
N ILE A 90 1.05 -2.02 12.72
CA ILE A 90 0.28 -2.32 11.52
C ILE A 90 0.87 -3.56 10.84
N ASN A 91 0.03 -4.53 10.54
CA ASN A 91 0.42 -5.74 9.83
C ASN A 91 0.24 -5.54 8.32
N VAL A 92 1.23 -5.98 7.55
CA VAL A 92 1.26 -5.91 6.09
C VAL A 92 1.24 -7.33 5.53
N THR A 93 0.34 -7.59 4.59
CA THR A 93 0.36 -8.77 3.71
C THR A 93 0.83 -8.32 2.33
N VAL A 94 1.62 -9.14 1.63
CA VAL A 94 2.16 -8.79 0.30
C VAL A 94 1.58 -9.78 -0.71
N ASN A 95 1.08 -9.24 -1.82
CA ASN A 95 0.49 -9.98 -2.95
C ASN A 95 1.37 -9.82 -4.20
#